data_AF-A0A951M180-F1
#
_entry.id   AF-A0A951M180-F1
#
_cell.length_a   1.000
_cell.length_b   1.000
_cell.length_c   1.000
_cell.angle_alpha   90.00
_cell.angle_beta   90.00
_cell.angle_gamma   90.00
#
_symmetry.space_group_name_H-M   'P 1'
#
loop_
_entity.id
_entity.type
_entity.pdbx_description
1 polymer ?
#
loop_
_entity_poly.entity_id
_entity_poly.type
_entity_poly.pdbx_seq_one_letter_code
_entity_poly.pdbx_strand_id
1 'polypeptide(L)'
;MLKCIHARVSAAPLLLLGLLLLCAAPSTAQESDAPSADGSTVERATGGQPFGAYGDVCDEDEQARLDYFSIELQKHPESKGYLLFYHGVNELPARITDYRPDRALDYLVNSRGVDAARLSIIRGGFRAEMTTELWVVPEGSPAPEPTETVEYIKPTGRTYQYNEEWLNDEYIIPFRASAEESVGDEGEAEADADATPAPDAAEPDVEAGDQSLPKNETPESIADMHLSWVSERFAEAIRHEDDARACIIYYADGEQTDLSKMQAIIESGRNILVEKYGLRADHTVIIYGGYREYPTIATWIVPANCSLPAPTPAQKPAAEPETNAQ
;
A
#
# COMPACT_ATOMS: atom_id res chain seq x y z
N MET A 1 28.08 -33.64 24.87
CA MET A 1 29.26 -34.05 24.08
C MET A 1 29.41 -33.07 22.94
N LEU A 2 30.51 -32.32 22.96
CA LEU A 2 30.91 -31.32 21.96
C LEU A 2 31.07 -31.93 20.57
N LYS A 3 30.69 -31.19 19.53
CA LYS A 3 31.44 -31.15 18.26
C LYS A 3 31.31 -29.75 17.63
N CYS A 4 32.37 -28.97 17.85
CA CYS A 4 32.71 -27.77 17.11
C CYS A 4 33.00 -28.10 15.64
N ILE A 5 32.57 -27.23 14.71
CA ILE A 5 33.24 -27.07 13.42
C ILE A 5 33.51 -25.57 13.25
N HIS A 6 34.80 -25.23 13.19
CA HIS A 6 35.35 -23.96 12.75
C HIS A 6 35.78 -24.07 11.29
N ALA A 7 35.55 -23.04 10.48
CA ALA A 7 36.33 -22.71 9.29
C ALA A 7 36.26 -21.19 9.09
N ARG A 8 37.28 -20.43 9.53
CA ARG A 8 38.39 -19.83 8.73
C ARG A 8 37.87 -18.99 7.56
N VAL A 9 37.79 -17.66 7.69
CA VAL A 9 38.88 -16.66 7.49
C VAL A 9 39.50 -16.73 6.10
N SER A 10 39.20 -15.74 5.25
CA SER A 10 40.15 -15.22 4.27
C SER A 10 39.98 -13.70 4.20
N ALA A 11 40.95 -13.02 4.81
CA ALA A 11 41.19 -11.59 4.64
C ALA A 11 42.11 -11.40 3.44
N ALA A 12 41.84 -10.40 2.60
CA ALA A 12 42.84 -9.85 1.69
C ALA A 12 42.79 -8.32 1.71
N PRO A 13 43.93 -7.61 1.56
CA PRO A 13 44.10 -6.25 2.04
C PRO A 13 44.47 -5.22 0.96
N LEU A 14 44.34 -3.94 1.33
CA LEU A 14 45.26 -2.79 1.08
C LEU A 14 45.49 -2.21 -0.34
N LEU A 15 45.61 -0.86 -0.31
CA LEU A 15 46.27 0.09 -1.23
C LEU A 15 45.48 0.52 -2.48
N LEU A 16 45.35 1.80 -2.87
CA LEU A 16 46.19 3.01 -2.78
C LEU A 16 45.28 4.24 -2.55
N LEU A 17 45.51 5.12 -1.57
CA LEU A 17 46.39 6.30 -1.60
C LEU A 17 46.43 7.07 -2.95
N GLY A 18 45.62 8.12 -3.07
CA GLY A 18 45.65 9.11 -4.13
C GLY A 18 45.51 10.52 -3.57
N LEU A 19 46.58 11.00 -2.95
CA LEU A 19 46.79 12.35 -2.45
C LEU A 19 46.92 13.31 -3.65
N LEU A 20 46.07 14.33 -3.75
CA LEU A 20 46.36 15.52 -4.56
C LEU A 20 45.99 16.80 -3.80
N LEU A 21 47.07 17.54 -3.56
CA LEU A 21 47.26 18.80 -2.86
C LEU A 21 46.81 20.00 -3.72
N LEU A 22 46.48 21.10 -3.01
CA LEU A 22 46.59 22.52 -3.42
C LEU A 22 45.60 23.01 -4.50
N CYS A 23 44.90 24.14 -4.33
CA CYS A 23 45.41 25.43 -3.90
C CYS A 23 44.43 26.21 -3.00
N ALA A 24 45.01 26.89 -2.00
CA ALA A 24 44.40 27.99 -1.29
C ALA A 24 44.49 29.29 -2.13
N ALA A 25 43.47 30.13 -2.03
CA ALA A 25 43.60 31.57 -2.18
C ALA A 25 42.65 32.27 -1.18
N PRO A 26 43.14 33.25 -0.39
CA PRO A 26 42.31 34.06 0.48
C PRO A 26 41.74 35.23 -0.35
N SER A 27 40.42 35.39 -0.40
CA SER A 27 39.82 36.59 -0.96
C SER A 27 39.06 37.34 0.12
N THR A 28 39.71 38.41 0.57
CA THR A 28 39.14 39.71 0.95
C THR A 28 37.90 39.69 1.85
N ALA A 29 38.16 39.90 3.14
CA ALA A 29 37.23 40.54 4.05
C ALA A 29 36.72 41.86 3.43
N GLN A 30 35.40 41.94 3.26
CA GLN A 30 34.70 43.19 3.06
C GLN A 30 33.92 43.47 4.33
N GLU A 31 34.49 44.37 5.13
CA GLU A 31 33.87 45.04 6.26
C GLU A 31 32.79 45.97 5.68
N SER A 32 31.53 45.61 5.86
CA SER A 32 30.39 46.48 5.55
C SER A 32 29.65 46.78 6.84
N ASP A 33 29.60 48.08 7.12
CA ASP A 33 28.93 48.76 8.21
C ASP A 33 27.62 48.10 8.69
N ALA A 34 27.56 47.91 10.01
CA ALA A 34 26.34 47.61 10.73
C ALA A 34 25.42 48.83 10.75
N PRO A 35 24.14 48.71 10.35
CA PRO A 35 23.08 49.54 10.88
C PRO A 35 22.46 48.83 12.09
N SER A 36 22.58 49.51 13.22
CA SER A 36 21.52 49.74 14.21
C SER A 36 20.66 48.54 14.60
N ALA A 37 20.89 48.07 15.82
CA ALA A 37 19.91 47.33 16.61
C ALA A 37 18.65 48.20 16.78
N ASP A 38 17.67 47.98 15.91
CA ASP A 38 16.28 48.30 16.21
C ASP A 38 15.59 46.98 16.55
N GLY A 39 14.93 46.98 17.71
CA GLY A 39 14.29 45.82 18.31
C GLY A 39 13.05 45.41 17.54
N SER A 40 13.24 44.89 16.33
CA SER A 40 12.23 44.14 15.61
C SER A 40 12.06 42.82 16.35
N THR A 41 11.04 42.79 17.19
CA THR A 41 10.31 41.58 17.56
C THR A 41 10.34 40.65 16.33
N VAL A 42 11.09 39.56 16.42
CA VAL A 42 11.08 38.50 15.41
C VAL A 42 9.68 37.89 15.50
N GLU A 43 8.75 38.57 14.83
CA GLU A 43 7.46 38.06 14.45
C GLU A 43 7.80 36.82 13.65
N ARG A 44 7.64 35.69 14.33
CA ARG A 44 7.83 34.34 13.83
C ARG A 44 7.33 34.30 12.39
N ALA A 45 8.25 34.29 11.41
CA ALA A 45 7.96 34.01 10.01
C ALA A 45 7.65 32.52 9.80
N THR A 46 6.92 31.94 10.76
CA THR A 46 6.27 30.63 10.70
C THR A 46 4.93 30.83 10.03
N GLY A 47 4.87 30.56 8.73
CA GLY A 47 3.58 30.49 8.03
C GLY A 47 3.65 30.82 6.56
N GLY A 48 4.56 30.21 5.80
CA GLY A 48 4.25 30.00 4.38
C GLY A 48 2.92 29.24 4.28
N GLN A 49 2.14 29.45 3.23
CA GLN A 49 0.99 28.57 2.97
C GLN A 49 1.47 27.32 2.22
N PRO A 50 0.87 26.14 2.48
CA PRO A 50 1.16 24.97 1.67
C PRO A 50 0.84 25.27 0.20
N PHE A 51 1.64 24.71 -0.71
CA PHE A 51 1.40 24.77 -2.15
C PHE A 51 0.06 24.11 -2.51
N GLY A 52 -0.27 23.02 -1.82
CA GLY A 52 -1.56 22.34 -1.92
C GLY A 52 -1.79 21.39 -0.76
N ALA A 53 -3.03 20.95 -0.60
CA ALA A 53 -3.39 19.93 0.38
C ALA A 53 -4.50 19.01 -0.15
N TYR A 54 -4.58 17.81 0.39
CA TYR A 54 -5.65 16.84 0.11
C TYR A 54 -5.89 15.92 1.30
N GLY A 55 -7.11 15.36 1.40
CA GLY A 55 -7.51 14.42 2.46
C GLY A 55 -7.42 12.96 1.99
N ASP A 56 -8.41 12.15 2.35
CA ASP A 56 -8.57 10.79 1.81
C ASP A 56 -9.14 10.84 0.40
N VAL A 57 -8.25 10.75 -0.59
CA VAL A 57 -8.57 10.73 -2.02
C VAL A 57 -8.09 9.41 -2.63
N CYS A 58 -8.72 8.99 -3.74
CA CYS A 58 -8.28 7.81 -4.48
C CYS A 58 -6.89 8.02 -5.11
N ASP A 59 -6.30 6.93 -5.59
CA ASP A 59 -4.92 6.90 -6.06
C ASP A 59 -4.70 7.80 -7.28
N GLU A 60 -5.67 7.86 -8.20
CA GLU A 60 -5.61 8.70 -9.39
C GLU A 60 -5.61 10.19 -9.04
N ASP A 61 -6.44 10.60 -8.07
CA ASP A 61 -6.52 11.98 -7.59
C ASP A 61 -5.26 12.37 -6.81
N GLU A 62 -4.68 11.45 -6.03
CA GLU A 62 -3.39 11.67 -5.38
C GLU A 62 -2.28 11.86 -6.41
N GLN A 63 -2.18 10.98 -7.41
CA GLN A 63 -1.19 11.08 -8.48
C GLN A 63 -1.31 12.40 -9.24
N ALA A 64 -2.51 12.83 -9.61
CA ALA A 64 -2.73 14.10 -10.30
C ALA A 64 -2.23 15.31 -9.48
N ARG A 65 -2.35 15.26 -8.14
CA ARG A 65 -1.84 16.32 -7.25
C ARG A 65 -0.33 16.28 -7.12
N LEU A 66 0.25 15.09 -7.04
CA LEU A 66 1.70 14.89 -7.02
C LEU A 66 2.34 15.32 -8.36
N ASP A 67 1.64 15.15 -9.48
CA ASP A 67 2.07 15.67 -10.79
C ASP A 67 2.20 17.19 -10.77
N TYR A 68 1.16 17.87 -10.31
CA TYR A 68 1.14 19.32 -10.22
C TYR A 68 2.26 19.83 -9.31
N PHE A 69 2.50 19.14 -8.19
CA PHE A 69 3.61 19.42 -7.29
C PHE A 69 4.98 19.20 -7.94
N SER A 70 5.15 18.12 -8.71
CA SER A 70 6.41 17.84 -9.43
C SER A 70 6.73 18.92 -10.48
N ILE A 71 5.72 19.42 -11.19
CA ILE A 71 5.85 20.52 -12.14
C ILE A 71 6.34 21.78 -11.42
N GLU A 72 5.82 22.08 -10.24
CA GLU A 72 6.24 23.26 -9.48
C GLU A 72 7.70 23.14 -9.00
N LEU A 73 8.11 21.97 -8.53
CA LEU A 73 9.50 21.70 -8.16
C LEU A 73 10.47 21.78 -9.36
N GLN A 74 10.01 21.48 -10.57
CA GLN A 74 10.81 21.61 -11.79
C GLN A 74 11.01 23.08 -12.21
N LYS A 75 10.02 23.95 -11.98
CA LYS A 75 10.16 25.40 -12.22
C LYS A 75 11.14 26.07 -11.27
N HIS A 76 11.27 25.52 -10.06
CA HIS A 76 12.11 26.06 -8.98
C HIS A 76 13.19 25.04 -8.58
N PRO A 77 14.24 24.84 -9.40
CA PRO A 77 15.22 23.76 -9.20
C PRO A 77 16.00 23.85 -7.88
N GLU A 78 16.16 25.04 -7.31
CA GLU A 78 16.75 25.28 -6.00
C GLU A 78 15.81 24.97 -4.82
N SER A 79 14.50 24.87 -5.05
CA SER A 79 13.54 24.61 -3.99
C SER A 79 13.54 23.15 -3.54
N LYS A 80 13.19 22.92 -2.27
CA LYS A 80 12.90 21.61 -1.69
C LYS A 80 11.41 21.36 -1.60
N GLY A 81 11.00 20.12 -1.85
CA GLY A 81 9.65 19.64 -1.66
C GLY A 81 9.49 18.97 -0.30
N TYR A 82 8.47 19.35 0.47
CA TYR A 82 8.09 18.63 1.69
C TYR A 82 6.68 18.06 1.56
N LEU A 83 6.52 16.81 2.00
CA LEU A 83 5.22 16.14 2.10
C LEU A 83 4.92 15.94 3.59
N LEU A 84 3.92 16.66 4.10
CA LEU A 84 3.49 16.60 5.50
C LEU A 84 2.25 15.73 5.59
N PHE A 85 2.36 14.57 6.26
CA PHE A 85 1.27 13.63 6.41
C PHE A 85 0.69 13.69 7.84
N TYR A 86 -0.59 13.97 7.93
CA TYR A 86 -1.38 13.92 9.16
C TYR A 86 -2.40 12.79 9.06
N HIS A 87 -2.49 11.97 10.09
CA HIS A 87 -3.49 10.90 10.19
C HIS A 87 -4.80 11.43 10.76
N GLY A 88 -5.91 10.81 10.37
CA GLY A 88 -7.20 11.09 11.01
C GLY A 88 -7.29 10.39 12.37
N VAL A 89 -7.84 11.05 13.39
CA VAL A 89 -8.05 10.45 14.72
C VAL A 89 -9.01 9.26 14.71
N ASN A 90 -9.83 9.13 13.67
CA ASN A 90 -10.78 8.03 13.47
C ASN A 90 -10.29 6.96 12.50
N GLU A 91 -9.03 7.04 12.04
CA GLU A 91 -8.48 6.03 11.16
C GLU A 91 -8.20 4.71 11.88
N LEU A 92 -8.29 3.62 11.12
CA LEU A 92 -7.87 2.31 11.60
C LEU A 92 -6.36 2.33 11.89
N PRO A 93 -5.89 1.65 12.95
CA PRO A 93 -4.47 1.60 13.31
C PRO A 93 -3.54 1.18 12.17
N ALA A 94 -3.97 0.27 11.29
CA ALA A 94 -3.18 -0.12 10.12
C ALA A 94 -2.92 1.06 9.17
N ARG A 95 -3.90 1.95 8.96
CA ARG A 95 -3.77 3.16 8.12
C ARG A 95 -2.84 4.22 8.74
N ILE A 96 -2.71 4.25 10.06
CA ILE A 96 -1.71 5.12 10.73
C ILE A 96 -0.28 4.68 10.36
N THR A 97 -0.11 3.38 10.12
CA THR A 97 1.19 2.85 9.69
C THR A 97 1.36 2.83 8.17
N ASP A 98 0.39 3.33 7.40
CA ASP A 98 0.32 3.17 5.94
C ASP A 98 1.62 3.54 5.18
N TYR A 99 1.82 2.87 4.05
CA TYR A 99 2.88 3.10 3.08
C TYR A 99 2.62 4.33 2.21
N ARG A 100 1.49 5.03 2.38
CA ARG A 100 1.15 6.24 1.62
C ARG A 100 2.29 7.26 1.51
N PRO A 101 3.05 7.60 2.57
CA PRO A 101 4.19 8.50 2.44
C PRO A 101 5.29 7.96 1.54
N ASP A 102 5.59 6.66 1.67
CA ASP A 102 6.63 5.99 0.89
C ASP A 102 6.20 5.86 -0.59
N ARG A 103 4.92 5.56 -0.84
CA ARG A 103 4.32 5.50 -2.18
C ARG A 103 4.33 6.85 -2.87
N ALA A 104 3.94 7.92 -2.17
CA ALA A 104 3.97 9.27 -2.73
C ALA A 104 5.40 9.70 -3.09
N LEU A 105 6.38 9.38 -2.23
CA LEU A 105 7.79 9.62 -2.51
C LEU A 105 8.30 8.80 -3.69
N ASP A 106 7.99 7.50 -3.72
CA ASP A 106 8.35 6.58 -4.81
C ASP A 106 7.81 7.09 -6.16
N TYR A 107 6.54 7.50 -6.20
CA TYR A 107 5.93 8.08 -7.39
C TYR A 107 6.65 9.34 -7.88
N LEU A 108 6.95 10.28 -6.97
CA LEU A 108 7.65 11.52 -7.33
C LEU A 108 9.07 11.25 -7.86
N VAL A 109 9.77 10.29 -7.27
CA VAL A 109 11.16 9.97 -7.65
C VAL A 109 11.18 9.12 -8.93
N ASN A 110 10.50 7.99 -8.94
CA ASN A 110 10.62 6.97 -9.98
C ASN A 110 9.70 7.23 -11.18
N SER A 111 8.51 7.81 -10.97
CA SER A 111 7.59 8.12 -12.08
C SER A 111 7.78 9.54 -12.62
N ARG A 112 8.11 10.52 -11.76
CA ARG A 112 8.25 11.94 -12.16
C ARG A 112 9.68 12.46 -12.23
N GLY A 113 10.67 11.67 -11.82
CA GLY A 113 12.09 12.02 -11.95
C GLY A 113 12.51 13.19 -11.05
N VAL A 114 11.79 13.44 -9.96
CA VAL A 114 12.21 14.44 -8.97
C VAL A 114 13.39 13.86 -8.17
N ASP A 115 14.46 14.65 -8.03
CA ASP A 115 15.61 14.25 -7.23
C ASP A 115 15.18 13.99 -5.77
N ALA A 116 15.39 12.76 -5.29
CA ALA A 116 15.06 12.34 -3.93
C ALA A 116 15.73 13.22 -2.87
N ALA A 117 16.92 13.79 -3.15
CA ALA A 117 17.61 14.69 -2.22
C ALA A 117 16.88 16.03 -2.01
N ARG A 118 15.94 16.36 -2.91
CA ARG A 118 15.09 17.56 -2.81
C ARG A 118 13.78 17.29 -2.10
N LEU A 119 13.45 16.04 -1.80
CA LEU A 119 12.19 15.66 -1.17
C LEU A 119 12.41 15.30 0.30
N SER A 120 11.42 15.59 1.14
CA SER A 120 11.43 15.19 2.55
C SER A 120 10.02 14.91 3.04
N ILE A 121 9.87 13.78 3.74
CA ILE A 121 8.61 13.40 4.40
C ILE A 121 8.66 13.91 5.84
N ILE A 122 7.59 14.57 6.27
CA ILE A 122 7.38 14.98 7.66
C ILE A 122 6.11 14.32 8.17
N ARG A 123 6.23 13.56 9.27
CA ARG A 123 5.07 12.97 9.96
C ARG A 123 4.46 14.03 10.87
N GLY A 124 3.36 14.60 10.42
CA GLY A 124 2.70 15.75 11.05
C GLY A 124 1.92 15.40 12.31
N GLY A 125 1.67 14.12 12.61
CA GLY A 125 0.87 13.68 13.75
C GLY A 125 -0.57 13.41 13.36
N PHE A 126 -1.53 13.93 14.14
CA PHE A 126 -2.95 13.62 13.97
C PHE A 126 -3.82 14.87 13.84
N ARG A 127 -4.89 14.75 13.05
CA ARG A 127 -5.94 15.76 12.85
C ARG A 127 -7.31 15.09 12.91
N ALA A 128 -8.37 15.90 12.88
CA ALA A 128 -9.74 15.39 12.81
C ALA A 128 -9.95 14.45 11.61
N GLU A 129 -9.39 14.83 10.46
CA GLU A 129 -9.40 14.07 9.22
C GLU A 129 -7.96 13.89 8.72
N MET A 130 -7.70 12.82 7.98
CA MET A 130 -6.41 12.63 7.33
C MET A 130 -6.14 13.79 6.37
N THR A 131 -4.91 14.28 6.33
CA THR A 131 -4.52 15.36 5.43
C THR A 131 -3.06 15.19 5.02
N THR A 132 -2.79 15.34 3.74
CA THR A 132 -1.44 15.53 3.21
C THR A 132 -1.29 16.97 2.73
N GLU A 133 -0.23 17.64 3.18
CA GLU A 133 0.14 18.96 2.71
C GLU A 133 1.41 18.88 1.87
N LEU A 134 1.39 19.57 0.74
CA LEU A 134 2.51 19.67 -0.19
C LEU A 134 3.11 21.07 -0.07
N TRP A 135 4.42 21.13 0.09
CA TRP A 135 5.15 22.38 0.32
C TRP A 135 6.32 22.50 -0.65
N VAL A 136 6.41 23.64 -1.33
CA VAL A 136 7.58 24.03 -2.11
C VAL A 136 8.29 25.14 -1.34
N VAL A 137 9.54 24.89 -0.94
CA VAL A 137 10.28 25.74 -0.02
C VAL A 137 11.61 26.14 -0.66
N PRO A 138 11.88 27.45 -0.84
CA PRO A 138 13.14 27.92 -1.41
C PRO A 138 14.36 27.45 -0.61
N GLU A 139 15.51 27.30 -1.29
CA GLU A 139 16.76 26.95 -0.63
C GLU A 139 17.09 27.93 0.51
N GLY A 140 17.58 27.40 1.64
CA GLY A 140 17.92 28.18 2.82
C GLY A 140 16.73 28.61 3.70
N SER A 141 15.48 28.45 3.23
CA SER A 141 14.30 28.65 4.06
C SER A 141 14.10 27.49 5.06
N PRO A 142 13.52 27.75 6.25
CA PRO A 142 13.23 26.68 7.21
C PRO A 142 12.22 25.69 6.65
N ALA A 143 12.34 24.43 7.05
CA ALA A 143 11.34 23.41 6.75
C ALA A 143 9.98 23.78 7.40
N PRO A 144 8.85 23.40 6.78
CA PRO A 144 7.54 23.60 7.38
C PRO A 144 7.43 22.79 8.67
N GLU A 145 6.91 23.43 9.72
CA GLU A 145 6.61 22.77 10.97
C GLU A 145 5.19 22.20 10.94
N PRO A 146 4.96 21.00 11.49
CA PRO A 146 3.60 20.50 11.68
C PRO A 146 2.76 21.49 12.48
N THR A 147 1.54 21.77 12.00
CA THR A 147 0.58 22.60 12.74
C THR A 147 -0.03 21.84 13.90
N GLU A 148 -0.93 22.48 14.65
CA GLU A 148 -1.67 21.88 15.77
C GLU A 148 -2.13 20.44 15.47
N THR A 149 -1.70 19.55 16.37
CA THR A 149 -2.05 18.13 16.35
C THR A 149 -3.08 17.85 17.42
N VAL A 150 -4.04 16.99 17.08
CA VAL A 150 -4.94 16.41 18.07
C VAL A 150 -4.22 15.24 18.72
N GLU A 151 -4.43 15.01 20.02
CA GLU A 151 -3.89 13.84 20.69
C GLU A 151 -4.56 12.57 20.13
N TYR A 152 -3.77 11.63 19.63
CA TYR A 152 -4.26 10.31 19.28
C TYR A 152 -4.40 9.45 20.52
N ILE A 153 -5.64 9.12 20.84
CA ILE A 153 -5.96 8.21 21.93
C ILE A 153 -6.06 6.81 21.35
N LYS A 154 -4.98 6.02 21.51
CA LYS A 154 -5.02 4.59 21.17
C LYS A 154 -6.20 3.94 21.93
N PRO A 155 -7.08 3.19 21.25
CA PRO A 155 -8.10 2.41 21.93
C PRO A 155 -7.41 1.42 22.89
N THR A 156 -7.54 1.63 24.20
CA THR A 156 -7.03 0.72 25.22
C THR A 156 -8.19 0.16 26.03
N GLY A 157 -8.05 -1.09 26.50
CA GLY A 157 -9.06 -1.73 27.35
C GLY A 157 -10.39 -2.05 26.66
N ARG A 158 -10.43 -2.03 25.32
CA ARG A 158 -11.57 -2.49 24.53
C ARG A 158 -11.10 -3.18 23.27
N THR A 159 -11.89 -4.11 22.76
CA THR A 159 -11.70 -4.70 21.43
C THR A 159 -11.80 -3.60 20.37
N TYR A 160 -10.85 -3.56 19.43
CA TYR A 160 -10.85 -2.60 18.33
C TYR A 160 -10.37 -3.23 17.03
N GLN A 161 -10.88 -2.72 15.92
CA GLN A 161 -10.49 -3.15 14.58
C GLN A 161 -9.13 -2.54 14.24
N TYR A 162 -8.20 -3.37 13.78
CA TYR A 162 -6.86 -2.97 13.39
C TYR A 162 -6.80 -2.63 11.90
N ASN A 163 -7.34 -3.52 11.07
CA ASN A 163 -7.45 -3.33 9.62
C ASN A 163 -8.76 -3.90 9.08
N GLU A 164 -9.12 -3.46 7.89
CA GLU A 164 -10.10 -4.11 7.03
C GLU A 164 -9.56 -4.11 5.61
N GLU A 165 -9.53 -5.28 5.00
CA GLU A 165 -9.00 -5.45 3.66
C GLU A 165 -9.97 -6.25 2.80
N TRP A 166 -10.12 -5.79 1.57
CA TRP A 166 -10.91 -6.46 0.55
C TRP A 166 -10.01 -7.45 -0.15
N LEU A 167 -10.50 -8.66 -0.35
CA LEU A 167 -9.81 -9.62 -1.20
C LEU A 167 -10.24 -9.30 -2.63
N ASN A 168 -9.31 -8.86 -3.47
CA ASN A 168 -9.61 -8.52 -4.86
C ASN A 168 -10.25 -9.72 -5.59
N ASP A 169 -11.33 -9.44 -6.33
CA ASP A 169 -12.14 -10.44 -7.05
C ASP A 169 -11.31 -11.28 -8.03
N GLU A 170 -10.22 -10.73 -8.57
CA GLU A 170 -9.33 -11.40 -9.53
C GLU A 170 -8.77 -12.74 -9.02
N TYR A 171 -8.77 -12.95 -7.69
CA TYR A 171 -8.20 -14.14 -7.06
C TYR A 171 -9.22 -15.14 -6.50
N ILE A 172 -10.51 -14.80 -6.50
CA ILE A 172 -11.57 -15.62 -5.88
C ILE A 172 -12.49 -16.23 -6.92
N ILE A 173 -12.63 -15.59 -8.09
CA ILE A 173 -13.35 -16.17 -9.20
C ILE A 173 -12.44 -17.24 -9.82
N PRO A 174 -12.78 -18.55 -9.78
CA PRO A 174 -12.08 -19.50 -10.62
C PRO A 174 -12.24 -18.98 -12.04
N PHE A 175 -11.13 -18.69 -12.72
CA PHE A 175 -11.05 -18.39 -14.14
C PHE A 175 -12.19 -19.13 -14.82
N ARG A 176 -13.28 -18.41 -15.10
CA ARG A 176 -14.44 -19.00 -15.76
C ARG A 176 -13.82 -19.38 -17.08
N ALA A 177 -13.53 -20.68 -17.24
CA ALA A 177 -13.03 -21.23 -18.48
C ALA A 177 -13.87 -20.55 -19.53
N SER A 178 -13.21 -19.75 -20.35
CA SER A 178 -13.77 -19.10 -21.50
C SER A 178 -14.36 -20.21 -22.36
N ALA A 179 -15.55 -20.68 -22.00
CA ALA A 179 -16.57 -20.99 -22.96
C ALA A 179 -16.77 -19.62 -23.63
N GLU A 180 -16.03 -19.33 -24.70
CA GLU A 180 -16.43 -19.82 -26.02
C GLU A 180 -17.96 -19.70 -26.15
N GLU A 181 -18.49 -18.53 -25.79
CA GLU A 181 -19.46 -17.90 -26.65
C GLU A 181 -18.69 -17.48 -27.92
N SER A 182 -18.34 -18.49 -28.72
CA SER A 182 -18.23 -18.33 -30.16
C SER A 182 -19.62 -17.86 -30.59
N VAL A 183 -19.82 -16.54 -30.55
CA VAL A 183 -20.90 -15.91 -31.30
C VAL A 183 -20.65 -16.34 -32.73
N GLY A 184 -21.44 -17.31 -33.17
CA GLY A 184 -21.53 -17.71 -34.56
C GLY A 184 -21.94 -16.46 -35.34
N ASP A 185 -20.96 -15.86 -35.99
CA ASP A 185 -21.15 -14.94 -37.10
C ASP A 185 -21.65 -15.78 -38.29
N GLU A 186 -22.90 -16.21 -38.22
CA GLU A 186 -23.62 -16.80 -39.35
C GLU A 186 -24.51 -15.72 -40.00
N GLY A 187 -23.98 -15.09 -41.05
CA GLY A 187 -24.75 -14.56 -42.20
C GLY A 187 -25.67 -13.35 -41.92
N GLU A 188 -25.84 -12.38 -42.82
CA GLU A 188 -25.89 -12.45 -44.26
C GLU A 188 -25.46 -11.12 -44.90
N ALA A 189 -24.90 -11.28 -46.10
CA ALA A 189 -24.47 -10.28 -47.04
C ALA A 189 -25.58 -9.33 -47.53
N GLU A 190 -25.20 -8.10 -47.91
CA GLU A 190 -25.41 -7.50 -49.25
C GLU A 190 -24.29 -6.46 -49.47
N ALA A 191 -23.28 -6.77 -50.30
CA ALA A 191 -23.16 -6.39 -51.71
C ALA A 191 -22.92 -4.89 -51.94
N ASP A 192 -21.65 -4.51 -52.15
CA ASP A 192 -21.29 -3.68 -53.31
C ASP A 192 -19.80 -3.80 -53.65
N ALA A 193 -19.55 -3.85 -54.96
CA ALA A 193 -18.31 -4.28 -55.59
C ALA A 193 -17.26 -3.17 -55.69
N ASP A 194 -16.01 -3.48 -55.35
CA ASP A 194 -14.88 -3.09 -56.21
C ASP A 194 -13.70 -4.04 -56.00
N ALA A 195 -13.18 -4.54 -57.11
CA ALA A 195 -12.25 -5.66 -57.17
C ALA A 195 -10.80 -5.17 -57.28
N THR A 196 -9.94 -5.63 -56.38
CA THR A 196 -8.49 -5.70 -56.63
C THR A 196 -7.96 -7.03 -56.12
N PRO A 197 -7.30 -7.87 -56.94
CA PRO A 197 -6.78 -9.16 -56.47
C PRO A 197 -5.40 -8.98 -55.85
N ALA A 198 -5.26 -9.38 -54.58
CA ALA A 198 -3.98 -9.58 -53.92
C ALA A 198 -3.63 -11.08 -53.89
N PRO A 199 -2.33 -11.45 -53.91
CA PRO A 199 -1.89 -12.82 -54.09
C PRO A 199 -1.97 -13.66 -52.81
N ASP A 200 -2.64 -14.80 -52.96
CA ASP A 200 -2.35 -16.14 -52.43
C ASP A 200 -1.31 -16.22 -51.29
N ALA A 201 -1.80 -16.22 -50.05
CA ALA A 201 -1.06 -16.58 -48.86
C ALA A 201 -1.73 -17.79 -48.23
N ALA A 202 -1.01 -18.92 -48.25
CA ALA A 202 -1.42 -20.18 -47.66
C ALA A 202 -1.75 -20.01 -46.16
N GLU A 203 -2.94 -20.46 -45.77
CA GLU A 203 -3.34 -20.55 -44.37
C GLU A 203 -2.56 -21.68 -43.67
N PRO A 204 -2.01 -21.44 -42.46
CA PRO A 204 -1.45 -22.51 -41.66
C PRO A 204 -2.56 -23.33 -40.98
N ASP A 205 -2.44 -24.65 -41.05
CA ASP A 205 -3.26 -25.60 -40.29
C ASP A 205 -3.21 -25.26 -38.79
N VAL A 206 -4.35 -24.83 -38.24
CA VAL A 206 -4.53 -24.63 -36.80
C VAL A 206 -4.79 -26.00 -36.17
N GLU A 207 -3.73 -26.61 -35.64
CA GLU A 207 -3.81 -27.83 -34.82
C GLU A 207 -4.70 -27.57 -33.60
N ALA A 208 -5.81 -28.31 -33.49
CA ALA A 208 -6.69 -28.31 -32.34
C ALA A 208 -5.93 -28.78 -31.10
N GLY A 209 -5.45 -27.82 -30.30
CA GLY A 209 -4.81 -28.08 -29.02
C GLY A 209 -5.79 -28.75 -28.06
N ASP A 210 -5.42 -29.93 -27.58
CA ASP A 210 -6.08 -30.67 -26.50
C ASP A 210 -6.17 -29.80 -25.24
N GLN A 211 -7.30 -29.11 -25.05
CA GLN A 211 -7.64 -28.37 -23.83
C GLN A 211 -8.04 -29.34 -22.72
N SER A 212 -7.10 -30.16 -22.27
CA SER A 212 -7.26 -30.90 -21.03
C SER A 212 -7.38 -29.93 -19.85
N LEU A 213 -8.48 -30.01 -19.10
CA LEU A 213 -8.76 -29.19 -17.91
C LEU A 213 -7.53 -29.16 -16.97
N PRO A 214 -7.16 -27.99 -16.41
CA PRO A 214 -6.02 -27.89 -15.52
C PRO A 214 -6.23 -28.81 -14.30
N LYS A 215 -5.34 -29.79 -14.16
CA LYS A 215 -5.29 -30.70 -13.02
C LYS A 215 -4.82 -29.93 -11.79
N ASN A 216 -5.62 -29.96 -10.71
CA ASN A 216 -5.27 -29.61 -9.33
C ASN A 216 -4.28 -28.44 -9.19
N GLU A 217 -4.81 -27.23 -8.99
CA GLU A 217 -4.04 -26.09 -8.49
C GLU A 217 -3.20 -26.53 -7.28
N THR A 218 -1.88 -26.42 -7.40
CA THR A 218 -0.97 -26.77 -6.31
C THR A 218 -1.06 -25.71 -5.21
N PRO A 219 -0.73 -26.04 -3.94
CA PRO A 219 -0.63 -25.05 -2.86
C PRO A 219 0.31 -23.87 -3.14
N GLU A 220 1.15 -23.96 -4.18
CA GLU A 220 2.00 -22.85 -4.63
C GLU A 220 1.20 -21.75 -5.34
N SER A 221 0.06 -22.02 -6.01
CA SER A 221 -0.78 -20.94 -6.57
C SER A 221 -1.55 -20.17 -5.50
N ILE A 222 -1.70 -20.77 -4.31
CA ILE A 222 -2.24 -20.09 -3.12
C ILE A 222 -1.20 -19.12 -2.53
N ALA A 223 0.10 -19.34 -2.79
CA ALA A 223 1.18 -18.48 -2.29
C ALA A 223 1.23 -17.11 -3.00
N ASP A 224 0.65 -17.00 -4.20
CA ASP A 224 0.54 -15.74 -4.94
C ASP A 224 -0.64 -14.87 -4.48
N MET A 225 -1.51 -15.39 -3.60
CA MET A 225 -2.54 -14.55 -3.00
C MET A 225 -1.91 -13.57 -2.04
N HIS A 226 -2.18 -12.29 -2.29
CA HIS A 226 -1.69 -11.18 -1.50
C HIS A 226 -2.20 -11.31 -0.06
N LEU A 227 -1.39 -11.91 0.81
CA LEU A 227 -1.56 -11.95 2.26
C LEU A 227 -1.18 -10.58 2.86
N SER A 228 -1.58 -9.48 2.24
CA SER A 228 -1.28 -8.11 2.69
C SER A 228 -1.84 -7.82 4.08
N TRP A 229 -2.93 -8.50 4.46
CA TRP A 229 -3.49 -8.44 5.81
C TRP A 229 -2.55 -9.07 6.86
N VAL A 230 -1.63 -9.95 6.44
CA VAL A 230 -0.61 -10.60 7.27
C VAL A 230 0.61 -9.69 7.38
N SER A 231 0.51 -8.69 8.26
CA SER A 231 1.58 -7.71 8.46
C SER A 231 2.38 -7.94 9.75
N GLU A 232 3.69 -7.67 9.70
CA GLU A 232 4.55 -7.63 10.88
C GLU A 232 4.02 -6.62 11.90
N ARG A 233 3.52 -5.47 11.44
CA ARG A 233 2.99 -4.40 12.29
C ARG A 233 1.73 -4.82 13.06
N PHE A 234 0.85 -5.61 12.45
CA PHE A 234 -0.28 -6.18 13.18
C PHE A 234 0.20 -7.08 14.32
N ALA A 235 1.18 -7.95 14.04
CA ALA A 235 1.77 -8.81 15.05
C ALA A 235 2.49 -8.01 16.16
N GLU A 236 3.22 -6.96 15.80
CA GLU A 236 3.83 -6.03 16.76
C GLU A 236 2.79 -5.34 17.63
N ALA A 237 1.70 -4.84 17.04
CA ALA A 237 0.64 -4.15 17.78
C ALA A 237 0.01 -5.05 18.85
N ILE A 238 -0.15 -6.35 18.56
CA ILE A 238 -0.63 -7.34 19.53
C ILE A 238 0.43 -7.60 20.61
N ARG A 239 1.71 -7.75 20.25
CA ARG A 239 2.80 -8.00 21.21
C ARG A 239 3.01 -6.85 22.21
N HIS A 240 2.67 -5.62 21.84
CA HIS A 240 2.75 -4.47 22.73
C HIS A 240 1.59 -4.39 23.73
N GLU A 241 0.56 -5.24 23.60
CA GLU A 241 -0.54 -5.33 24.55
C GLU A 241 -0.47 -6.63 25.34
N ASP A 242 -0.29 -6.49 26.65
CA ASP A 242 -0.19 -7.64 27.56
C ASP A 242 -1.42 -8.55 27.40
N ASP A 243 -1.16 -9.81 27.06
CA ASP A 243 -2.17 -10.88 26.93
C ASP A 243 -3.28 -10.59 25.90
N ALA A 244 -3.05 -9.68 24.95
CA ALA A 244 -3.97 -9.45 23.84
C ALA A 244 -4.03 -10.65 22.88
N ARG A 245 -5.18 -10.80 22.23
CA ARG A 245 -5.45 -11.81 21.20
C ARG A 245 -5.63 -11.13 19.84
N ALA A 246 -5.10 -11.78 18.81
CA ALA A 246 -5.45 -11.51 17.42
C ALA A 246 -6.81 -12.17 17.13
N CYS A 247 -7.76 -11.42 16.58
CA CYS A 247 -8.98 -12.01 16.03
C CYS A 247 -9.08 -11.67 14.54
N ILE A 248 -9.16 -12.71 13.71
CA ILE A 248 -9.28 -12.61 12.26
C ILE A 248 -10.71 -13.02 11.91
N ILE A 249 -11.51 -12.10 11.38
CA ILE A 249 -12.84 -12.39 10.87
C ILE A 249 -12.78 -12.35 9.35
N TYR A 250 -13.24 -13.39 8.68
CA TYR A 250 -13.31 -13.43 7.23
C TYR A 250 -14.76 -13.61 6.76
N TYR A 251 -15.12 -12.89 5.70
CA TYR A 251 -16.44 -12.91 5.08
C TYR A 251 -16.30 -13.34 3.63
N ALA A 252 -17.18 -14.22 3.16
CA ALA A 252 -17.24 -14.63 1.77
C ALA A 252 -18.24 -13.76 0.99
N ASP A 253 -18.11 -13.69 -0.32
CA ASP A 253 -19.26 -13.31 -1.16
C ASP A 253 -20.24 -14.51 -1.24
N GLY A 254 -21.53 -14.23 -1.45
CA GLY A 254 -22.58 -15.24 -1.40
C GLY A 254 -22.59 -16.25 -2.56
N GLU A 255 -21.79 -16.01 -3.61
CA GLU A 255 -22.04 -16.58 -4.93
C GLU A 255 -20.80 -17.23 -5.57
N GLN A 256 -19.60 -16.78 -5.26
CA GLN A 256 -18.39 -17.12 -6.04
C GLN A 256 -17.25 -17.67 -5.17
N THR A 257 -17.23 -17.33 -3.88
CA THR A 257 -16.15 -17.73 -2.98
C THR A 257 -16.25 -19.20 -2.56
N ASP A 258 -15.24 -20.01 -2.91
CA ASP A 258 -15.03 -21.33 -2.31
C ASP A 258 -14.58 -21.17 -0.85
N LEU A 259 -15.49 -21.44 0.10
CA LEU A 259 -15.23 -21.34 1.53
C LEU A 259 -14.04 -22.20 1.99
N SER A 260 -13.79 -23.34 1.35
CA SER A 260 -12.68 -24.23 1.72
C SER A 260 -11.34 -23.61 1.32
N LYS A 261 -11.26 -23.02 0.12
CA LYS A 261 -10.08 -22.27 -0.33
C LYS A 261 -9.85 -21.04 0.55
N MET A 262 -10.92 -20.29 0.86
CA MET A 262 -10.84 -19.12 1.73
C MET A 262 -10.32 -19.50 3.12
N GLN A 263 -10.84 -20.56 3.72
CA GLN A 263 -10.36 -21.05 5.02
C GLN A 263 -8.88 -21.46 4.97
N ALA A 264 -8.41 -22.09 3.88
CA ALA A 264 -7.01 -22.46 3.71
C ALA A 264 -6.09 -21.22 3.65
N ILE A 265 -6.51 -20.15 2.98
CA ILE A 265 -5.78 -18.86 2.93
C ILE A 265 -5.67 -18.25 4.34
N ILE A 266 -6.77 -18.23 5.08
CA ILE A 266 -6.80 -17.65 6.43
C ILE A 266 -5.90 -18.43 7.38
N GLU A 267 -5.91 -19.76 7.33
CA GLU A 267 -5.01 -20.58 8.14
C GLU A 267 -3.54 -20.42 7.73
N SER A 268 -3.26 -20.30 6.43
CA SER A 268 -1.90 -20.01 5.93
C SER A 268 -1.39 -18.67 6.49
N GLY A 269 -2.20 -17.61 6.41
CA GLY A 269 -1.84 -16.31 6.96
C GLY A 269 -1.67 -16.32 8.47
N ARG A 270 -2.53 -17.04 9.21
CA ARG A 270 -2.35 -17.27 10.65
C ARG A 270 -1.02 -17.96 10.95
N ASN A 271 -0.64 -18.98 10.19
CA ASN A 271 0.63 -19.69 10.39
C ASN A 271 1.82 -18.76 10.17
N ILE A 272 1.77 -17.87 9.16
CA ILE A 272 2.81 -16.85 8.97
C ILE A 272 2.89 -15.90 10.18
N LEU A 273 1.75 -15.43 10.70
CA LEU A 273 1.75 -14.57 11.90
C LEU A 273 2.43 -15.28 13.10
N VAL A 274 2.20 -16.58 13.26
CA VAL A 274 2.76 -17.38 14.35
C VAL A 274 4.24 -17.67 14.14
N GLU A 275 4.59 -18.25 12.99
CA GLU A 275 5.93 -18.76 12.72
C GLU A 275 6.93 -17.66 12.39
N LYS A 276 6.53 -16.71 11.52
CA LYS A 276 7.42 -15.65 11.05
C LYS A 276 7.43 -14.46 12.01
N TYR A 277 6.26 -14.05 12.48
CA TYR A 277 6.15 -12.87 13.33
C TYR A 277 6.01 -13.20 14.82
N GLY A 278 6.02 -14.47 15.23
CA GLY A 278 6.09 -14.83 16.64
C GLY A 278 4.81 -14.57 17.45
N LEU A 279 3.65 -14.51 16.80
CA LEU A 279 2.38 -14.54 17.53
C LEU A 279 2.17 -15.92 18.18
N ARG A 280 1.52 -15.95 19.33
CA ARG A 280 1.17 -17.22 19.96
C ARG A 280 -0.05 -17.83 19.27
N ALA A 281 0.04 -19.10 18.87
CA ALA A 281 -1.04 -19.77 18.15
C ALA A 281 -2.36 -19.85 18.93
N ASP A 282 -2.29 -19.90 20.27
CA ASP A 282 -3.43 -19.89 21.20
C ASP A 282 -4.01 -18.48 21.44
N HIS A 283 -3.32 -17.44 20.98
CA HIS A 283 -3.78 -16.05 20.99
C HIS A 283 -4.33 -15.58 19.65
N THR A 284 -4.38 -16.46 18.65
CA THR A 284 -4.95 -16.14 17.34
C THR A 284 -6.26 -16.89 17.16
N VAL A 285 -7.36 -16.13 17.06
CA VAL A 285 -8.72 -16.64 16.88
C VAL A 285 -9.16 -16.34 15.45
N ILE A 286 -9.73 -17.34 14.78
CA ILE A 286 -10.33 -17.19 13.45
C ILE A 286 -11.84 -17.35 13.60
N ILE A 287 -12.60 -16.45 12.98
CA ILE A 287 -14.06 -16.47 12.97
C ILE A 287 -14.55 -16.37 11.52
N TYR A 288 -15.39 -17.32 11.09
CA TYR A 288 -16.15 -17.13 9.86
C TYR A 288 -17.29 -16.15 10.13
N GLY A 289 -17.26 -15.02 9.45
CA GLY A 289 -18.18 -13.91 9.67
C GLY A 289 -19.49 -13.99 8.89
N GLY A 290 -19.63 -14.98 8.00
CA GLY A 290 -20.78 -15.12 7.12
C GLY A 290 -20.52 -14.51 5.74
N TYR A 291 -21.55 -13.91 5.17
CA TYR A 291 -21.51 -13.38 3.80
C TYR A 291 -21.54 -11.86 3.79
N ARG A 292 -20.85 -11.26 2.83
CA ARG A 292 -20.91 -9.83 2.50
C ARG A 292 -21.02 -9.67 0.98
N GLU A 293 -21.13 -8.42 0.53
CA GLU A 293 -21.11 -8.10 -0.91
C GLU A 293 -19.78 -8.50 -1.54
N TYR A 294 -18.67 -8.25 -0.84
CA TYR A 294 -17.32 -8.61 -1.26
C TYR A 294 -16.61 -9.47 -0.20
N PRO A 295 -15.73 -10.38 -0.64
CA PRO A 295 -14.91 -11.15 0.28
C PRO A 295 -13.95 -10.21 1.02
N THR A 296 -14.00 -10.26 2.35
CA THR A 296 -13.26 -9.31 3.20
C THR A 296 -12.62 -10.00 4.39
N ILE A 297 -11.49 -9.46 4.83
CA ILE A 297 -10.79 -9.87 6.06
C ILE A 297 -10.69 -8.66 6.98
N ALA A 298 -11.26 -8.80 8.17
CA ALA A 298 -11.12 -7.83 9.24
C ALA A 298 -10.19 -8.39 10.31
N THR A 299 -9.13 -7.65 10.63
CA THR A 299 -8.22 -7.99 11.73
C THR A 299 -8.53 -7.13 12.94
N TRP A 300 -8.57 -7.76 14.11
CA TRP A 300 -8.95 -7.14 15.36
C TRP A 300 -7.91 -7.43 16.43
N ILE A 301 -7.70 -6.44 17.31
CA ILE A 301 -6.94 -6.61 18.54
C ILE A 301 -7.94 -6.70 19.68
N VAL A 302 -7.84 -7.77 20.45
CA VAL A 302 -8.75 -8.10 21.56
C VAL A 302 -7.92 -8.11 22.84
N PRO A 303 -7.91 -7.02 23.62
CA PRO A 303 -7.18 -6.96 24.88
C PRO A 303 -7.62 -8.06 25.84
N ALA A 304 -6.77 -8.34 26.84
CA ALA A 304 -7.11 -9.26 27.92
C ALA A 304 -8.48 -8.92 28.54
N ASN A 305 -9.28 -9.94 28.83
CA ASN A 305 -10.62 -9.82 29.40
C ASN A 305 -11.67 -9.10 28.53
N CYS A 306 -11.36 -8.75 27.28
CA CYS A 306 -12.36 -8.23 26.35
C CYS A 306 -13.05 -9.37 25.57
N SER A 307 -14.32 -9.15 25.23
CA SER A 307 -15.07 -10.07 24.37
C SER A 307 -14.55 -10.04 22.93
N LEU A 308 -14.60 -11.18 22.26
CA LEU A 308 -14.35 -11.25 20.82
C LEU A 308 -15.35 -10.35 20.06
N PRO A 309 -14.93 -9.72 18.96
CA PRO A 309 -15.84 -8.96 18.11
C PRO A 309 -16.94 -9.86 17.54
N ALA A 310 -18.17 -9.34 17.46
CA ALA A 310 -19.26 -10.03 16.79
C ALA A 310 -19.15 -9.81 15.27
N PRO A 311 -19.29 -10.87 14.45
CA PRO A 311 -19.34 -10.69 13.00
C PRO A 311 -20.50 -9.83 12.53
N THR A 312 -20.29 -9.12 11.42
CA THR A 312 -21.29 -8.26 10.77
C THR A 312 -21.55 -8.73 9.34
N PRO A 313 -22.24 -9.87 9.15
CA PRO A 313 -22.64 -10.32 7.83
C PRO A 313 -23.64 -9.33 7.22
N ALA A 314 -23.59 -9.17 5.90
CA ALA A 314 -24.72 -8.62 5.16
C ALA A 314 -25.87 -9.65 5.20
N GLN A 315 -27.11 -9.20 4.99
CA GLN A 315 -28.18 -10.15 4.69
C GLN A 315 -27.76 -10.92 3.44
N LYS A 316 -27.70 -12.25 3.53
CA LYS A 316 -27.46 -13.07 2.35
C LYS A 316 -28.51 -12.65 1.30
N PRO A 317 -28.11 -12.30 0.07
CA PRO A 317 -29.07 -12.08 -1.00
C PRO A 317 -30.04 -13.25 -0.98
N ALA A 318 -31.34 -12.98 -0.82
CA ALA A 318 -32.32 -14.04 -0.92
C ALA A 318 -32.07 -14.70 -2.28
N ALA A 319 -31.80 -16.01 -2.30
CA ALA A 319 -31.59 -16.73 -3.55
C ALA A 319 -32.73 -16.32 -4.48
N GLU A 320 -32.39 -15.66 -5.60
CA GLU A 320 -33.43 -15.23 -6.54
C GLU A 320 -34.24 -16.48 -6.85
N PRO A 321 -35.57 -16.45 -6.68
CA PRO A 321 -36.38 -17.64 -6.90
C PRO A 321 -36.09 -18.06 -8.33
N GLU A 322 -35.53 -19.26 -8.51
CA GLU A 322 -35.23 -19.81 -9.83
C GLU A 322 -36.49 -19.64 -10.67
N THR A 323 -36.49 -18.66 -11.58
CA THR A 323 -37.57 -18.47 -12.52
C THR A 323 -37.51 -19.67 -13.43
N ASN A 324 -38.26 -20.71 -13.04
CA ASN A 324 -38.52 -21.88 -13.87
C ASN A 324 -39.16 -21.37 -15.16
N ALA A 325 -38.33 -21.09 -16.17
CA ALA A 325 -38.77 -20.86 -17.52
C ALA A 325 -39.43 -22.16 -17.99
N GLN A 326 -40.77 -22.13 -18.05
CA GLN A 326 -41.61 -23.16 -18.65
C GLN A 326 -41.71 -22.97 -20.16
#